data_AF-A0AA38MD23-F1
#
_entry.id   AF-A0AA38MD23-F1
#
_cell.length_a   1.000
_cell.length_b   1.000
_cell.length_c   1.000
_cell.angle_alpha   90.00
_cell.angle_beta   90.00
_cell.angle_gamma   90.00
#
_symmetry.space_group_name_H-M   'P 1'
#
loop_
_entity.id
_entity.type
_entity.pdbx_description
1 polymer ?
#
loop_
_entity_poly.entity_id
_entity_poly.type
_entity_poly.pdbx_seq_one_letter_code
_entity_poly.pdbx_strand_id
1 'polypeptide(L)'
;MAEAEEYIQDEQELYHFHFNWKQLYEDFLELNISMMYDSVQLLQDMLLSKFPEDVDEIKTQITKLMDMYITNSREPLEKFRETVKQIFTLPPNVVLPGLTEEKMVTTQEFQQLKVEVDKLEQQLIEEVYYKAQLKKEMKKFEHIQPLSEKVDEILNFYENNKPKPGTKAVEELFEALKTCEKFYYSKRCNDEDKSDVQDDFGLFTEYS
;
A
#
# COMPACT_ATOMS: atom_id res chain seq x y z
N MET A 1 31.40 -4.76 39.26
CA MET A 1 30.35 -5.75 38.89
C MET A 1 28.99 -5.18 39.21
N ALA A 2 28.70 -4.79 40.46
CA ALA A 2 27.41 -4.17 40.84
C ALA A 2 27.00 -2.94 40.01
N GLU A 3 27.91 -2.01 39.71
CA GLU A 3 27.59 -0.81 38.91
C GLU A 3 27.20 -1.12 37.45
N ALA A 4 27.77 -2.18 36.86
CA ALA A 4 27.45 -2.58 35.50
C ALA A 4 26.09 -3.28 35.42
N GLU A 5 25.74 -4.05 36.46
CA GLU A 5 24.42 -4.69 36.60
C GLU A 5 23.33 -3.66 36.83
N GLU A 6 23.58 -2.63 37.65
CA GLU A 6 22.65 -1.52 37.87
C GLU A 6 22.40 -0.72 36.58
N TYR A 7 23.44 -0.48 35.77
CA TYR A 7 23.30 0.22 34.49
C TYR A 7 22.45 -0.56 33.48
N ILE A 8 22.65 -1.87 33.36
CA ILE A 8 21.85 -2.74 32.47
C ILE A 8 20.38 -2.75 32.92
N GLN A 9 20.14 -2.75 34.23
CA GLN A 9 18.79 -2.72 34.79
C GLN A 9 18.08 -1.38 34.52
N ASP A 10 18.78 -0.25 34.69
CA ASP A 10 18.26 1.09 34.37
C ASP A 10 17.89 1.19 32.88
N GLU A 11 18.66 0.59 31.96
CA GLU A 11 18.33 0.56 30.52
C GLU A 11 17.09 -0.29 30.21
N GLN A 12 16.93 -1.44 30.87
CA GLN A 12 15.74 -2.29 30.71
C GLN A 12 14.48 -1.61 31.25
N GLU A 13 14.59 -0.95 32.40
CA GLU A 13 13.50 -0.17 33.00
C GLU A 13 13.11 1.00 32.10
N LEU A 14 14.09 1.70 31.52
CA LEU A 14 13.84 2.77 30.56
C LEU A 14 13.17 2.24 29.28
N TYR A 15 13.56 1.07 28.79
CA TYR A 15 12.90 0.44 27.63
C TYR A 15 11.44 0.09 27.94
N HIS A 16 11.16 -0.44 29.14
CA HIS A 16 9.83 -0.91 29.51
C HIS A 16 8.86 0.19 29.92
N PHE A 17 9.31 1.11 30.78
CA PHE A 17 8.47 2.16 31.35
C PHE A 17 8.57 3.48 30.57
N HIS A 18 9.58 3.65 29.70
CA HIS A 18 9.92 4.90 29.01
C HIS A 18 10.33 6.05 29.93
N PHE A 19 10.60 5.76 31.20
CA PHE A 19 11.19 6.68 32.17
C PHE A 19 12.01 5.89 33.21
N ASN A 20 12.94 6.58 33.89
CA ASN A 20 13.69 6.01 35.01
C ASN A 20 13.02 6.41 36.33
N TRP A 21 12.89 5.48 37.28
CA TRP A 21 12.33 5.76 38.60
C TRP A 21 13.13 6.82 39.38
N LYS A 22 14.46 6.90 39.17
CA LYS A 22 15.34 7.92 39.73
C LYS A 22 14.90 9.31 39.27
N GLN A 23 14.64 9.45 37.97
CA GLN A 23 14.18 10.72 37.38
C GLN A 23 12.79 11.11 37.94
N LEU A 24 11.86 10.15 38.02
CA LEU A 24 10.54 10.41 38.62
C LEU A 24 10.64 10.90 40.07
N TYR A 25 11.55 10.31 40.86
CA TYR A 25 11.80 10.73 42.23
C TYR A 25 12.44 12.12 42.31
N GLU A 26 13.42 12.42 41.47
CA GLU A 26 14.07 13.73 41.39
C GLU A 26 13.08 14.83 41.00
N ASP A 27 12.26 14.59 39.97
CA ASP A 27 11.21 15.51 39.52
C ASP A 27 10.20 15.80 40.65
N PHE A 28 9.80 14.75 41.39
CA PHE A 28 8.91 14.91 42.54
C PHE A 28 9.55 15.71 43.67
N LEU A 29 10.84 15.49 43.94
CA LEU A 29 11.59 16.19 44.97
C LEU A 29 11.76 17.67 44.62
N GLU A 30 12.10 17.99 43.36
CA GLU A 30 12.19 19.37 42.88
C GLU A 30 10.84 20.09 43.02
N LEU A 31 9.74 19.43 42.61
CA LEU A 31 8.40 19.98 42.75
C LEU A 31 8.03 20.24 44.20
N ASN A 32 8.34 19.31 45.11
CA ASN A 32 8.06 19.46 46.54
C ASN A 32 8.82 20.64 47.13
N ILE A 33 10.10 20.77 46.78
CA ILE A 33 10.94 21.90 47.20
C ILE A 33 10.38 23.22 46.68
N SER A 34 10.04 23.30 45.39
CA SER A 34 9.43 24.50 44.80
C SER A 34 8.16 24.91 45.54
N MET A 35 7.25 23.95 45.77
CA MET A 35 6.00 24.23 46.49
C MET A 35 6.23 24.71 47.93
N MET A 36 7.22 24.16 48.63
CA MET A 36 7.59 24.62 49.97
C MET A 36 8.10 26.07 49.93
N TYR A 37 9.01 26.38 49.00
CA TYR A 37 9.52 27.73 48.82
C TYR A 37 8.42 28.74 48.47
N ASP A 38 7.56 28.42 47.50
CA ASP A 38 6.47 29.30 47.08
C ASP A 38 5.49 29.59 48.23
N SER A 39 5.15 28.56 49.00
CA SER A 39 4.25 28.68 50.14
C SER A 39 4.82 29.56 51.25
N VAL A 40 6.11 29.39 51.54
CA VAL A 40 6.79 30.16 52.59
C VAL A 40 7.09 31.58 52.14
N GLN A 41 7.44 31.79 50.88
CA GLN A 41 7.60 33.14 50.31
C GLN A 41 6.29 33.91 50.36
N LEU A 42 5.17 33.29 50.00
CA LEU A 42 3.85 33.92 50.08
C LEU A 42 3.46 34.27 51.52
N LEU A 43 3.82 33.42 52.49
CA LEU A 43 3.65 33.74 53.91
C LEU A 43 4.53 34.91 54.34
N GLN A 44 5.79 34.95 53.92
CA GLN A 44 6.72 36.03 54.21
C GLN A 44 6.19 37.37 53.67
N ASP A 45 5.76 37.40 52.41
CA ASP A 45 5.22 38.61 51.78
C ASP A 45 3.96 39.11 52.49
N MET A 46 3.09 38.19 52.92
CA MET A 46 1.89 38.51 53.70
C MET A 46 2.25 39.11 55.07
N LEU A 47 3.25 38.54 55.76
CA LEU A 47 3.69 39.03 57.07
C LEU A 47 4.35 40.40 56.95
N LEU A 48 5.24 40.59 55.96
CA LEU A 48 5.91 41.87 55.72
C LEU A 48 4.92 42.98 55.33
N SER A 49 3.84 42.65 54.62
CA SER A 49 2.77 43.60 54.32
C SER A 49 1.99 44.05 55.56
N LYS A 50 1.88 43.22 56.60
CA LYS A 50 1.13 43.53 57.83
C LYS A 50 2.01 44.11 58.93
N PHE A 51 3.28 43.71 58.98
CA PHE A 51 4.24 44.03 60.02
C PHE A 51 5.57 44.49 59.37
N PRO A 52 5.58 45.65 58.69
CA PRO A 52 6.74 46.10 57.93
C PRO A 52 7.93 46.51 58.80
N GLU A 53 7.74 46.70 60.11
CA GLU A 53 8.83 47.06 61.04
C GLU A 53 9.61 45.84 61.56
N ASP A 54 9.03 44.64 61.44
CA ASP A 54 9.58 43.39 62.00
C ASP A 54 10.35 42.56 60.96
N VAL A 55 10.93 43.20 59.93
CA VAL A 55 11.52 42.52 58.76
C VAL A 55 12.54 41.44 59.14
N ASP A 56 13.46 41.78 60.04
CA ASP A 56 14.57 40.88 60.42
C ASP A 56 14.08 39.71 61.28
N GLU A 57 13.09 39.94 62.14
CA GLU A 57 12.47 38.89 62.94
C GLU A 57 11.65 37.94 62.07
N ILE A 58 10.84 38.47 61.14
CA ILE A 58 10.09 37.67 60.16
C ILE A 58 11.04 36.81 59.34
N LYS A 59 12.11 37.38 58.76
CA LYS A 59 13.11 36.61 58.00
C LYS A 59 13.72 35.48 58.82
N THR A 60 14.07 35.76 60.08
CA THR A 60 14.65 34.75 60.97
C THR A 60 13.68 33.61 61.24
N GLN A 61 12.40 33.89 61.48
CA GLN A 61 11.38 32.86 61.71
C GLN A 61 11.06 32.08 60.43
N ILE A 62 11.06 32.75 59.27
CA ILE A 62 10.85 32.11 57.97
C ILE A 62 11.99 31.13 57.65
N THR A 63 13.25 31.50 57.89
CA THR A 63 14.38 30.56 57.72
C THR A 63 14.24 29.35 58.64
N LYS A 64 13.91 29.54 59.92
CA LYS A 64 13.67 28.43 60.85
C LYS A 64 12.52 27.53 60.41
N LEU A 65 11.47 28.11 59.85
CA LEU A 65 10.33 27.38 59.32
C LEU A 65 10.73 26.53 58.11
N MET A 66 11.51 27.07 57.18
CA MET A 66 12.07 26.32 56.04
C MET A 66 12.95 25.16 56.50
N ASP A 67 13.88 25.40 57.43
CA ASP A 67 14.76 24.35 57.96
C ASP A 67 13.96 23.22 58.62
N MET A 68 12.88 23.57 59.34
CA MET A 68 11.98 22.60 59.94
C MET A 68 11.22 21.80 58.88
N TYR A 69 10.72 22.42 57.81
CA TYR A 69 10.06 21.72 56.72
C TYR A 69 11.01 20.77 55.98
N ILE A 70 12.24 21.20 55.69
CA ILE A 70 13.26 20.36 55.04
C ILE A 70 13.61 19.17 55.94
N THR A 71 13.78 19.41 57.24
CA THR A 71 14.12 18.35 58.19
C THR A 71 12.98 17.33 58.34
N ASN A 72 11.74 17.80 58.45
CA ASN A 72 10.57 16.95 58.64
C ASN A 72 10.17 16.20 57.36
N SER A 73 10.46 16.74 56.17
CA SER A 73 10.14 16.10 54.89
C SER A 73 11.12 14.99 54.51
N ARG A 74 12.33 14.96 55.09
CA ARG A 74 13.38 14.00 54.74
C ARG A 74 12.95 12.54 54.89
N GLU A 75 12.40 12.14 56.03
CA GLU A 75 11.98 10.76 56.27
C GLU A 75 10.81 10.33 55.34
N PRO A 76 9.73 11.13 55.20
CA PRO A 76 8.69 10.86 54.21
C PRO A 76 9.21 10.74 52.77
N LEU A 77 10.12 11.62 52.35
CA LEU A 77 10.71 11.58 51.01
C LEU A 77 11.56 10.32 50.79
N GLU A 78 12.31 9.88 51.80
CA GLU A 78 13.06 8.62 51.69
C GLU A 78 12.12 7.41 51.60
N LYS A 79 11.02 7.38 52.36
CA LYS A 79 10.00 6.32 52.24
C LYS A 79 9.34 6.32 50.86
N PHE A 80 9.06 7.51 50.32
CA PHE A 80 8.54 7.66 48.98
C PHE A 80 9.54 7.13 47.94
N ARG A 81 10.82 7.47 48.05
CA ARG A 81 11.91 6.96 47.20
C ARG A 81 11.93 5.44 47.16
N GLU A 82 11.92 4.80 48.33
CA GLU A 82 11.93 3.33 48.44
C GLU A 82 10.67 2.72 47.82
N THR A 83 9.51 3.35 47.99
CA THR A 83 8.24 2.90 47.40
C THR A 83 8.25 3.00 45.88
N VAL A 84 8.71 4.14 45.35
CA VAL A 84 8.86 4.37 43.90
C VAL A 84 9.80 3.35 43.29
N LYS A 85 10.96 3.13 43.92
CA LYS A 85 11.90 2.10 43.51
C LYS A 85 11.24 0.72 43.49
N GLN A 86 10.55 0.31 44.54
CA GLN A 86 9.88 -1.01 44.58
C GLN A 86 8.81 -1.19 43.48
N ILE A 87 8.12 -0.13 43.07
CA ILE A 87 7.05 -0.19 42.06
C ILE A 87 7.63 -0.22 40.64
N PHE A 88 8.65 0.60 40.39
CA PHE A 88 9.17 0.85 39.04
C PHE A 88 10.51 0.19 38.75
N THR A 89 11.07 -0.54 39.71
CA THR A 89 12.24 -1.39 39.50
C THR A 89 11.81 -2.78 39.02
N LEU A 90 12.41 -3.25 37.93
CA LEU A 90 12.16 -4.59 37.43
C LEU A 90 12.88 -5.61 38.32
N PRO A 91 12.23 -6.72 38.73
CA PRO A 91 12.93 -7.76 39.46
C PRO A 91 14.04 -8.35 38.58
N PRO A 92 15.24 -8.64 39.12
CA PRO A 92 16.39 -9.11 38.34
C PRO A 92 16.17 -10.45 37.63
N ASN A 93 15.13 -11.19 38.03
CA ASN A 93 14.75 -12.48 37.43
C ASN A 93 13.68 -12.34 36.33
N VAL A 94 13.20 -11.12 36.05
CA VAL A 94 12.17 -10.87 35.03
C VAL A 94 12.85 -10.50 33.72
N VAL A 95 12.59 -11.31 32.70
CA VAL A 95 13.02 -11.03 31.33
C VAL A 95 11.87 -10.35 30.60
N LEU A 96 12.09 -9.13 30.12
CA LEU A 96 11.11 -8.39 29.35
C LEU A 96 10.92 -9.01 27.96
N PRO A 97 9.66 -9.21 27.49
CA PRO A 97 9.38 -9.60 26.13
C PRO A 97 9.83 -8.49 25.16
N GLY A 98 10.68 -8.83 24.18
CA GLY A 98 11.25 -7.89 23.21
C GLY A 98 12.75 -7.62 23.36
N LEU A 99 13.34 -7.83 24.54
CA LEU A 99 14.79 -7.70 24.77
C LEU A 99 15.56 -9.03 24.59
N THR A 100 14.86 -10.16 24.71
CA THR A 100 15.42 -11.52 24.50
C THR A 100 14.95 -12.18 23.21
N GLU A 101 14.01 -11.56 22.49
CA GLU A 101 13.65 -11.98 21.14
C GLU A 101 14.48 -11.26 20.07
N GLU A 102 15.75 -10.95 20.35
CA GLU A 102 16.71 -11.17 19.28
C GLU A 102 16.77 -12.69 19.06
N LYS A 103 15.84 -13.22 18.25
CA LYS A 103 16.11 -14.49 17.57
C LYS A 103 17.49 -14.31 16.97
N MET A 104 18.50 -14.95 17.55
CA MET A 104 19.87 -14.86 17.06
C MET A 104 19.83 -15.32 15.62
N VAL A 105 19.75 -14.36 14.69
CA VAL A 105 19.73 -14.62 13.27
C VAL A 105 21.07 -15.26 12.99
N THR A 106 21.04 -16.53 12.62
CA THR A 106 22.27 -17.24 12.32
C THR A 106 22.95 -16.55 11.14
N THR A 107 24.28 -16.55 11.11
CA THR A 107 25.05 -15.99 9.99
C THR A 107 24.58 -16.58 8.65
N GLN A 108 24.09 -17.82 8.66
CA GLN A 108 23.51 -18.50 7.51
C GLN A 108 22.17 -17.90 7.06
N GLU A 109 21.23 -17.64 7.98
CA GLU A 109 19.95 -16.97 7.66
C GLU A 109 20.18 -15.56 7.12
N PHE A 110 21.13 -14.82 7.70
CA PHE A 110 21.49 -13.50 7.20
C PHE A 110 22.09 -13.55 5.79
N GLN A 111 22.96 -14.52 5.52
CA GLN A 111 23.54 -14.72 4.18
C GLN A 111 22.49 -15.14 3.16
N GLN A 112 21.55 -16.01 3.54
CA GLN A 112 20.43 -16.40 2.67
C GLN A 112 19.54 -15.21 2.32
N LEU A 113 19.18 -14.40 3.33
CA LEU A 113 18.38 -13.20 3.11
C LEU A 113 19.09 -12.21 2.20
N LYS A 114 20.41 -12.03 2.37
CA LYS A 114 21.20 -11.16 1.50
C LYS A 114 21.18 -11.61 0.04
N VAL A 115 21.37 -12.90 -0.20
CA VAL A 115 21.28 -13.48 -1.56
C VAL A 115 19.88 -13.32 -2.15
N GLU A 116 18.85 -13.47 -1.33
CA GLU A 116 17.46 -13.30 -1.78
C GLU A 116 17.16 -11.83 -2.14
N VAL A 117 17.62 -10.88 -1.33
CA VAL A 117 17.51 -9.44 -1.62
C VAL A 117 18.24 -9.10 -2.91
N ASP A 118 19.51 -9.52 -3.07
CA ASP A 118 20.29 -9.26 -4.29
C ASP A 118 19.60 -9.84 -5.55
N LYS A 119 18.98 -11.02 -5.42
CA LYS A 119 18.22 -11.66 -6.50
C LYS A 119 16.94 -10.88 -6.83
N LEU A 120 16.20 -10.43 -5.83
CA LEU A 120 14.98 -9.64 -6.01
C LEU A 120 15.27 -8.28 -6.64
N GLU A 121 16.38 -7.64 -6.28
CA GLU A 121 16.82 -6.40 -6.91
C GLU A 121 17.13 -6.59 -8.40
N GLN A 122 17.81 -7.69 -8.76
CA GLN A 122 18.05 -8.02 -10.17
C GLN A 122 16.75 -8.28 -10.94
N GLN A 123 15.82 -9.04 -10.36
CA GLN A 123 14.51 -9.30 -10.96
C GLN A 123 13.72 -8.01 -11.17
N LEU A 124 13.76 -7.09 -10.21
CA LEU A 124 13.09 -5.79 -10.34
C LEU A 124 13.65 -4.98 -11.52
N ILE A 125 14.97 -4.96 -11.69
CA ILE A 125 15.62 -4.27 -12.82
C ILE A 125 15.15 -4.87 -14.15
N GLU A 126 15.13 -6.21 -14.26
CA GLU A 126 14.64 -6.92 -15.45
C GLU A 126 13.17 -6.63 -15.74
N GLU A 127 12.31 -6.67 -14.72
CA GLU A 127 10.88 -6.37 -14.86
C GLU A 127 10.63 -4.92 -15.28
N VAL A 128 11.39 -3.96 -14.74
CA VAL A 128 11.31 -2.55 -15.15
C VAL A 128 11.70 -2.38 -16.61
N TYR A 129 12.77 -3.04 -17.05
CA TYR A 129 13.20 -3.02 -18.45
C TYR A 129 12.15 -3.66 -19.37
N TYR A 130 11.62 -4.83 -18.99
CA TYR A 130 10.59 -5.54 -19.73
C TYR A 130 9.31 -4.71 -19.84
N LYS A 131 8.87 -4.08 -18.74
CA LYS A 131 7.73 -3.15 -18.73
C LYS A 131 7.95 -1.95 -19.66
N ALA A 132 9.17 -1.43 -19.72
CA ALA A 132 9.51 -0.36 -20.65
C ALA A 132 9.46 -0.82 -22.11
N GLN A 133 9.88 -2.04 -22.42
CA GLN A 133 9.75 -2.64 -23.75
C GLN A 133 8.27 -2.84 -24.12
N LEU A 134 7.46 -3.44 -23.25
CA LEU A 134 6.03 -3.62 -23.47
C LEU A 134 5.32 -2.28 -23.74
N LYS A 135 5.66 -1.22 -22.98
CA LYS A 135 5.12 0.12 -23.25
C LYS A 135 5.50 0.64 -24.63
N LYS A 136 6.72 0.39 -25.11
CA LYS A 136 7.14 0.76 -26.47
C LYS A 136 6.37 -0.02 -27.53
N GLU A 137 6.13 -1.30 -27.31
CA GLU A 137 5.34 -2.13 -28.22
C GLU A 137 3.87 -1.69 -28.24
N MET A 138 3.25 -1.48 -27.08
CA MET A 138 1.88 -0.97 -27.00
C MET A 138 1.71 0.33 -27.78
N LYS A 139 2.65 1.28 -27.67
CA LYS A 139 2.63 2.51 -28.49
C LYS A 139 2.71 2.27 -29.99
N LYS A 140 3.40 1.21 -30.45
CA LYS A 140 3.39 0.84 -31.87
C LYS A 140 2.00 0.33 -32.29
N PHE A 141 1.35 -0.45 -31.42
CA PHE A 141 0.03 -1.02 -31.68
C PHE A 141 -1.12 -0.02 -31.49
N GLU A 142 -0.94 1.04 -30.69
CA GLU A 142 -1.91 2.14 -30.53
C GLU A 142 -2.30 2.79 -31.86
N HIS A 143 -1.40 2.80 -32.85
CA HIS A 143 -1.69 3.32 -34.19
C HIS A 143 -2.31 2.29 -35.13
N ILE A 144 -2.19 1.00 -34.81
CA ILE A 144 -2.70 -0.11 -35.64
C ILE A 144 -4.17 -0.38 -35.31
N GLN A 145 -4.56 -0.30 -34.04
CA GLN A 145 -5.94 -0.57 -33.61
C GLN A 145 -6.99 0.33 -34.32
N PRO A 146 -6.82 1.67 -34.40
CA PRO A 146 -7.76 2.52 -35.14
C PRO A 146 -7.74 2.25 -36.64
N LEU A 147 -6.63 1.75 -37.17
CA LEU A 147 -6.51 1.38 -38.59
C LEU A 147 -7.28 0.08 -38.87
N SER A 148 -7.18 -0.90 -37.97
CA SER A 148 -7.95 -2.14 -38.02
C SER A 148 -9.45 -1.86 -37.92
N GLU A 149 -9.86 -1.02 -36.98
CA GLU A 149 -11.27 -0.62 -36.82
C GLU A 149 -11.81 0.07 -38.09
N LYS A 150 -11.02 0.93 -38.74
CA LYS A 150 -11.40 1.53 -40.03
C LYS A 150 -11.49 0.52 -41.17
N VAL A 151 -10.60 -0.47 -41.21
CA VAL A 151 -10.67 -1.54 -42.21
C VAL A 151 -11.93 -2.39 -41.98
N ASP A 152 -12.25 -2.71 -40.74
CA ASP A 152 -13.47 -3.44 -40.37
C ASP A 152 -14.72 -2.62 -40.70
N GLU A 153 -14.73 -1.30 -40.48
CA GLU A 153 -15.81 -0.41 -40.90
C GLU A 153 -16.00 -0.41 -42.42
N ILE A 154 -14.90 -0.37 -43.20
CA ILE A 154 -14.96 -0.42 -44.67
C ILE A 154 -15.48 -1.78 -45.14
N LEU A 155 -15.00 -2.88 -44.55
CA LEU A 155 -15.47 -4.23 -44.87
C LEU A 155 -16.95 -4.40 -44.54
N ASN A 156 -17.39 -3.95 -43.35
CA ASN A 156 -18.80 -3.94 -42.96
C ASN A 156 -19.64 -3.05 -43.88
N PHE A 157 -19.14 -1.87 -44.27
CA PHE A 157 -19.82 -1.02 -45.24
C PHE A 157 -19.97 -1.75 -46.57
N TYR A 158 -18.93 -2.43 -47.05
CA TYR A 158 -18.96 -3.17 -48.30
C TYR A 158 -19.88 -4.38 -48.24
N GLU A 159 -19.95 -5.10 -47.12
CA GLU A 159 -20.89 -6.20 -46.92
C GLU A 159 -22.34 -5.71 -46.84
N ASN A 160 -22.58 -4.59 -46.14
CA ASN A 160 -23.92 -4.01 -45.99
C ASN A 160 -24.43 -3.33 -47.26
N ASN A 161 -23.54 -2.77 -48.08
CA ASN A 161 -23.86 -2.10 -49.34
C ASN A 161 -23.51 -2.94 -50.57
N LYS A 162 -23.13 -4.21 -50.37
CA LYS A 162 -23.00 -5.17 -51.46
C LYS A 162 -24.34 -5.18 -52.16
N PRO A 163 -24.42 -4.86 -53.47
CA PRO A 163 -25.67 -4.87 -54.18
C PRO A 163 -26.22 -6.29 -54.09
N LYS A 164 -27.23 -6.49 -53.22
CA LYS A 164 -28.04 -7.69 -53.26
C LYS A 164 -28.63 -7.67 -54.67
N PRO A 165 -28.38 -8.68 -55.52
CA PRO A 165 -29.00 -8.73 -56.81
C PRO A 165 -30.50 -8.59 -56.55
N GLY A 166 -31.08 -7.49 -57.02
CA GLY A 166 -32.46 -7.15 -56.68
C GLY A 166 -33.30 -8.35 -57.06
N THR A 167 -34.04 -8.90 -56.09
CA THR A 167 -34.88 -10.08 -56.32
C THR A 167 -35.76 -9.90 -57.55
N LYS A 168 -36.19 -8.67 -57.84
CA LYS A 168 -36.83 -8.30 -59.12
C LYS A 168 -36.00 -8.58 -60.37
N ALA A 169 -34.73 -8.18 -60.43
CA ALA A 169 -33.89 -8.39 -61.61
C ALA A 169 -33.56 -9.87 -61.81
N VAL A 170 -33.40 -10.63 -60.71
CA VAL A 170 -33.18 -12.09 -60.76
C VAL A 170 -34.46 -12.83 -61.12
N GLU A 171 -35.62 -12.43 -60.57
CA GLU A 171 -36.93 -12.97 -60.89
C GLU A 171 -37.33 -12.68 -62.34
N GLU A 172 -37.11 -11.45 -62.83
CA GLU A 172 -37.35 -11.08 -64.23
C GLU A 172 -36.43 -11.86 -65.19
N LEU A 173 -35.16 -12.08 -64.83
CA LEU A 173 -34.26 -12.95 -65.58
C LEU A 173 -34.71 -14.41 -65.56
N PHE A 174 -35.18 -14.92 -64.41
CA PHE A 174 -35.67 -16.30 -64.28
C PHE A 174 -36.98 -16.53 -65.04
N GLU A 175 -37.89 -15.56 -65.01
CA GLU A 175 -39.14 -15.54 -65.79
C GLU A 175 -38.83 -15.49 -67.30
N ALA A 176 -37.89 -14.63 -67.71
CA ALA A 176 -37.43 -14.58 -69.09
C ALA A 176 -36.80 -15.92 -69.53
N LEU A 177 -35.98 -16.54 -68.68
CA LEU A 177 -35.37 -17.84 -68.95
C LEU A 177 -36.41 -18.97 -69.06
N LYS A 178 -37.37 -19.03 -68.13
CA LYS A 178 -38.50 -19.98 -68.20
C LYS A 178 -39.36 -19.78 -69.44
N THR A 179 -39.55 -18.53 -69.86
CA THR A 179 -40.33 -18.22 -71.07
C THR A 179 -39.60 -18.68 -72.33
N CYS A 180 -38.28 -18.44 -72.41
CA CYS A 180 -37.44 -18.98 -73.49
C CYS A 180 -37.40 -20.51 -73.50
N GLU A 181 -37.33 -21.13 -72.33
CA GLU A 181 -37.32 -22.60 -72.17
C GLU A 181 -38.65 -23.23 -72.61
N LYS A 182 -39.80 -22.66 -72.19
CA LYS A 182 -41.12 -23.07 -72.69
C LYS A 182 -41.24 -22.89 -74.19
N PHE A 183 -40.73 -21.80 -74.74
CA PHE A 183 -40.76 -21.56 -76.19
C PHE A 183 -39.94 -22.64 -76.92
N TYR A 184 -38.73 -22.94 -76.45
CA TYR A 184 -37.86 -23.97 -77.02
C TYR A 184 -38.49 -25.36 -77.01
N TYR A 185 -39.07 -25.80 -75.88
CA TYR A 185 -39.74 -27.10 -75.80
C TYR A 185 -41.08 -27.14 -76.54
N SER A 186 -41.84 -26.04 -76.59
CA SER A 186 -43.05 -25.97 -77.41
C SER A 186 -42.76 -26.03 -78.91
N LYS A 187 -41.59 -25.55 -79.33
CA LYS A 187 -41.12 -25.65 -80.71
C LYS A 187 -40.63 -27.05 -81.02
N ARG A 188 -39.87 -27.68 -80.11
CA ARG A 188 -39.42 -29.07 -80.23
C ARG A 188 -40.56 -30.09 -80.25
N CYS A 189 -41.58 -29.93 -79.41
CA CYS A 189 -42.77 -30.81 -79.42
C CYS A 189 -43.69 -30.59 -80.63
N ASN A 190 -43.54 -29.49 -81.37
CA ASN A 190 -44.25 -29.27 -82.65
C ASN A 190 -43.42 -29.69 -83.87
N ASP A 191 -42.09 -29.79 -83.72
CA ASP A 191 -41.17 -30.15 -84.79
C ASP A 191 -40.79 -31.66 -84.79
N GLU A 192 -41.01 -32.40 -83.70
CA GLU A 192 -40.77 -33.86 -83.62
C GLU A 192 -41.85 -34.73 -84.30
N ASP A 193 -42.87 -34.13 -84.93
CA ASP A 193 -43.84 -34.81 -85.80
C ASP A 193 -43.51 -34.67 -87.31
N LYS A 194 -42.35 -34.10 -87.66
CA LYS A 194 -41.88 -34.06 -89.07
C LYS A 194 -40.37 -34.29 -89.22
N SER A 195 -40.09 -35.41 -89.90
CA SER A 195 -38.91 -35.78 -90.69
C SER A 195 -37.69 -36.40 -89.99
N ASP A 196 -37.56 -37.69 -90.29
CA ASP A 196 -36.35 -38.49 -90.41
C ASP A 196 -35.18 -37.79 -91.15
N VAL A 197 -33.98 -38.34 -90.89
CA VAL A 197 -32.79 -38.49 -91.76
C VAL A 197 -31.52 -37.69 -91.37
N GLN A 198 -30.59 -38.47 -90.80
CA GLN A 198 -29.11 -38.52 -90.93
C GLN A 198 -28.17 -37.45 -90.35
N ASP A 199 -27.24 -38.00 -89.55
CA ASP A 199 -25.77 -37.84 -89.54
C ASP A 199 -25.17 -36.44 -89.77
N ASP A 200 -24.41 -35.92 -88.80
CA ASP A 200 -22.95 -36.09 -88.82
C ASP A 200 -22.27 -35.50 -87.56
N PHE A 201 -21.31 -36.27 -87.06
CA PHE A 201 -20.09 -35.94 -86.33
C PHE A 201 -19.92 -34.60 -85.57
N GLY A 202 -19.56 -34.75 -84.28
CA GLY A 202 -18.15 -34.59 -83.94
C GLY A 202 -17.78 -33.50 -82.92
N LEU A 203 -17.10 -33.97 -81.86
CA LEU A 203 -15.92 -33.33 -81.24
C LEU A 203 -16.19 -32.07 -80.39
N PHE A 204 -15.48 -31.79 -79.30
CA PHE A 204 -14.22 -32.28 -78.75
C PHE A 204 -14.27 -32.14 -77.22
N THR A 205 -13.37 -32.91 -76.61
CA THR A 205 -13.06 -33.17 -75.21
C THR A 205 -12.57 -31.97 -74.38
N GLU A 206 -12.68 -32.16 -73.05
CA GLU A 206 -11.71 -31.88 -71.98
C GLU A 206 -10.69 -30.76 -72.18
N TYR A 207 -10.49 -29.92 -71.16
CA TYR A 207 -9.19 -29.79 -70.51
C TYR A 207 -9.34 -29.27 -69.08
N SER A 208 -8.64 -29.96 -68.17
CA SER A 208 -8.27 -29.57 -66.81
C SER A 208 -7.42 -28.30 -66.75
#